data_AF-A0A915LHE3-F1
#
_entry.id   AF-A0A915LHE3-F1
#
_cell.length_a   1.000
_cell.length_b   1.000
_cell.length_c   1.000
_cell.angle_alpha   90.00
_cell.angle_beta   90.00
_cell.angle_gamma   90.00
#
_symmetry.space_group_name_H-M   'P 1'
#
loop_
_entity.id
_entity.type
_entity.pdbx_description
1 polymer ?
#
loop_
_entity_poly.entity_id
_entity_poly.type
_entity_poly.pdbx_seq_one_letter_code
_entity_poly.pdbx_strand_id
1 'polypeptide(L)'
;VAVKSLETVFSALLTLAEKKTLEAQKSSIEKMEEIDDLDVADMPENLLLSVVSGAVPQDRMDRTVLSPWLRFQWDTYRNCLDLLRNNVYVEQIYHHIARQSFAFCLQYQRRNEFRKLSDMLRLHLTQVQKAQQAQTIPAHASAYFLQIFIKF
;
A
#
# COMPACT_ATOMS: atom_id res chain seq x y z
N VAL A 1 2.48 27.23 -8.33
CA VAL A 1 2.03 26.19 -7.37
C VAL A 1 3.27 25.60 -6.70
N ALA A 2 3.28 25.48 -5.36
CA ALA A 2 4.43 24.97 -4.61
C ALA A 2 4.53 23.44 -4.67
N VAL A 3 4.92 22.90 -5.83
CA VAL A 3 5.02 21.45 -6.09
C VAL A 3 6.02 20.77 -5.15
N LYS A 4 7.15 21.42 -4.87
CA LYS A 4 8.20 20.89 -4.00
C LYS A 4 7.75 20.67 -2.56
N SER A 5 6.99 21.61 -1.97
CA SER A 5 6.50 21.41 -0.61
C SER A 5 5.50 20.27 -0.52
N LEU A 6 4.67 20.09 -1.55
CA LEU A 6 3.72 18.98 -1.63
C LEU A 6 4.44 17.63 -1.71
N GLU A 7 5.49 17.54 -2.54
CA GLU A 7 6.36 16.36 -2.64
C GLU A 7 6.99 15.99 -1.30
N THR A 8 7.52 16.98 -0.57
CA THR A 8 8.11 16.76 0.76
C THR A 8 7.09 16.20 1.74
N VAL A 9 5.87 16.76 1.76
CA VAL A 9 4.81 16.30 2.66
C VAL A 9 4.37 14.87 2.34
N PHE A 10 4.17 14.54 1.06
CA PHE A 10 3.81 13.17 0.65
C PHE A 10 4.92 12.16 0.97
N SER A 11 6.16 12.53 0.70
CA SER A 11 7.32 11.67 1.00
C SER A 11 7.43 11.40 2.50
N ALA A 12 7.28 12.44 3.33
CA ALA A 12 7.30 12.31 4.79
C ALA A 12 6.13 11.45 5.30
N LEU A 13 4.92 11.65 4.78
CA LEU A 13 3.74 10.87 5.14
C LEU A 13 3.92 9.39 4.82
N LEU A 14 4.35 9.07 3.60
CA LEU A 14 4.54 7.68 3.16
C LEU A 14 5.67 7.00 3.93
N THR A 15 6.79 7.71 4.17
CA THR A 15 7.89 7.20 4.99
C THR A 15 7.45 6.91 6.42
N LEU A 16 6.62 7.78 7.01
CA LEU A 16 6.11 7.57 8.36
C LEU A 16 5.14 6.39 8.44
N ALA A 17 4.25 6.26 7.45
CA ALA A 17 3.33 5.13 7.36
C ALA A 17 4.10 3.81 7.24
N GLU A 18 5.10 3.75 6.36
CA GLU A 18 5.97 2.57 6.20
C GLU A 18 6.74 2.24 7.48
N LYS A 19 7.32 3.25 8.13
CA LYS A 19 8.01 3.08 9.42
C LYS A 19 7.09 2.46 10.47
N LYS A 20 5.84 2.94 10.57
CA LYS A 20 4.86 2.41 11.53
C LYS A 20 4.44 0.98 11.21
N THR A 21 4.29 0.63 9.94
CA THR A 21 4.03 -0.75 9.53
C THR A 21 5.20 -1.67 9.87
N LEU A 22 6.45 -1.22 9.67
CA LEU A 22 7.63 -1.99 10.03
C LEU A 22 7.76 -2.18 11.55
N GLU A 23 7.47 -1.14 12.34
CA GLU A 23 7.39 -1.24 13.82
C GLU A 23 6.33 -2.27 14.24
N ALA A 24 5.15 -2.26 13.60
CA ALA A 24 4.09 -3.22 13.88
C ALA A 24 4.47 -4.65 13.47
N GLN A 25 5.19 -4.83 12.36
CA GLN A 25 5.69 -6.13 11.94
C GLN A 25 6.66 -6.72 12.96
N LYS A 26 7.62 -5.91 13.43
CA LYS A 26 8.56 -6.32 14.48
C LYS A 26 7.84 -6.69 15.77
N SER A 27 6.90 -5.84 16.22
CA SER A 27 6.12 -6.11 17.42
C SER A 27 5.24 -7.37 17.30
N SER A 28 4.75 -7.70 16.10
CA SER A 28 3.99 -8.94 15.84
C SER A 28 4.86 -10.18 16.06
N ILE A 29 6.13 -10.12 15.63
CA ILE A 29 7.10 -11.21 15.75
C ILE A 29 7.59 -11.33 17.20
N GLU A 30 8.04 -10.24 17.82
CA GLU A 30 8.56 -10.21 19.20
C GLU A 30 7.53 -10.77 20.20
N LYS A 31 6.26 -10.38 20.08
CA LYS A 31 5.19 -10.90 20.93
C LYS A 31 4.93 -12.38 20.73
N MET A 32 5.22 -12.93 19.55
CA MET A 32 5.09 -14.36 19.36
C MET A 32 6.26 -15.12 19.98
N GLU A 33 7.49 -14.60 19.86
CA GLU A 33 8.66 -15.18 20.53
C GLU A 33 8.47 -15.23 22.06
N GLU A 34 7.86 -14.20 22.66
CA GLU A 34 7.49 -14.19 24.08
C GLU A 34 6.45 -15.28 24.45
N ILE A 35 5.50 -15.59 23.56
CA ILE A 35 4.49 -16.63 23.81
C ILE A 35 5.12 -18.03 23.74
N ASP A 36 6.09 -18.23 22.85
CA ASP A 36 6.79 -19.51 22.67
C ASP A 36 7.73 -19.81 23.85
N ASP A 37 8.42 -18.81 24.40
CA ASP A 37 9.36 -18.95 25.54
C ASP A 37 8.68 -19.27 26.89
N LEU A 38 7.41 -18.86 27.07
CA LEU A 38 6.71 -19.04 28.34
C LEU A 38 6.01 -20.41 28.49
N ASP A 39 6.22 -21.37 27.59
CA ASP A 39 5.46 -22.65 27.48
C ASP A 39 3.92 -22.42 27.44
N VAL A 40 3.49 -21.20 27.14
CA VAL A 40 2.08 -20.78 27.09
C VAL A 40 1.37 -21.43 25.90
N ALA A 41 2.11 -21.87 24.89
CA ALA A 41 1.59 -22.61 23.75
C ALA A 41 0.80 -23.87 24.15
N ASP A 42 1.17 -24.53 25.26
CA ASP A 42 0.52 -25.74 25.77
C ASP A 42 -0.71 -25.45 26.64
N MET A 43 -1.06 -24.18 26.87
CA MET A 43 -2.28 -23.84 27.61
C MET A 43 -3.54 -24.32 26.87
N PRO A 44 -4.54 -24.83 27.60
CA PRO A 44 -5.73 -25.46 27.01
C PRO A 44 -6.51 -24.50 26.09
N GLU A 45 -6.53 -23.20 26.37
CA GLU A 45 -7.13 -22.20 25.48
C GLU A 45 -6.41 -22.06 24.13
N ASN A 46 -5.09 -22.20 24.09
CA ASN A 46 -4.30 -22.06 22.86
C ASN A 46 -4.50 -23.28 21.96
N LEU A 47 -4.57 -24.47 22.57
CA LEU A 47 -4.96 -25.71 21.90
C LEU A 47 -6.39 -25.63 21.34
N LEU A 48 -7.36 -25.15 22.14
CA LEU A 48 -8.74 -24.98 21.66
C LEU A 48 -8.81 -24.02 20.48
N LEU A 49 -8.12 -22.89 20.58
CA LEU A 49 -8.10 -21.91 19.52
C LEU A 49 -7.42 -22.47 18.26
N SER A 50 -6.33 -23.25 18.37
CA SER A 50 -5.66 -23.83 17.19
C SER A 50 -6.55 -24.85 16.48
N VAL A 51 -7.29 -25.67 17.22
CA VAL A 51 -8.26 -26.65 16.67
C VAL A 51 -9.45 -25.95 15.99
N VAL A 52 -9.99 -24.88 16.59
CA VAL A 52 -11.15 -24.17 16.04
C VAL A 52 -10.77 -23.26 14.86
N SER A 53 -9.64 -22.55 14.96
CA SER A 53 -9.27 -21.53 13.97
C SER A 53 -8.40 -22.09 12.84
N GLY A 54 -7.72 -23.22 13.04
CA GLY A 54 -6.73 -23.77 12.11
C GLY A 54 -5.55 -22.83 11.82
N ALA A 55 -5.38 -21.78 12.64
CA ALA A 55 -4.42 -20.70 12.42
C ALA A 55 -3.36 -20.73 13.50
N VAL A 56 -2.10 -20.61 13.09
CA VAL A 56 -0.97 -20.56 14.03
C VAL A 56 -0.97 -19.23 14.78
N PRO A 57 -0.32 -19.13 15.96
CA PRO A 57 -0.32 -17.90 16.75
C PRO A 57 0.18 -16.67 15.96
N GLN A 58 1.12 -16.84 15.01
CA GLN A 58 1.64 -15.75 14.18
C GLN A 58 0.56 -15.11 13.34
N ASP A 59 -0.31 -15.92 12.72
CA ASP A 59 -1.40 -15.41 11.90
C ASP A 59 -2.36 -14.56 12.72
N ARG A 60 -2.52 -14.86 14.01
CA ARG A 60 -3.37 -14.09 14.93
C ARG A 60 -2.70 -12.77 15.31
N MET A 61 -1.39 -12.79 15.59
CA MET A 61 -0.62 -11.58 15.87
C MET A 61 -0.60 -10.68 14.65
N ASP A 62 -0.34 -11.22 13.46
CA ASP A 62 -0.36 -10.48 12.21
C ASP A 62 -1.74 -9.89 11.94
N ARG A 63 -2.83 -10.64 12.19
CA ARG A 63 -4.19 -10.11 12.03
C ARG A 63 -4.51 -8.96 12.99
N THR A 64 -4.00 -9.02 14.21
CA THR A 64 -4.37 -8.10 15.30
C THR A 64 -3.49 -6.85 15.31
N VAL A 65 -2.20 -7.03 15.05
CA VAL A 65 -1.16 -5.98 15.15
C VAL A 65 -0.81 -5.45 13.77
N LEU A 66 -0.38 -6.30 12.84
CA LEU A 66 0.17 -5.86 11.55
C LEU A 66 -0.92 -5.46 10.53
N SER A 67 -2.01 -6.20 10.43
CA SER A 67 -3.04 -6.00 9.40
C SER A 67 -3.71 -4.61 9.45
N PRO A 68 -3.99 -3.99 10.61
CA PRO A 68 -4.48 -2.62 10.67
C PRO A 68 -3.52 -1.61 10.02
N TRP A 69 -2.20 -1.75 10.26
CA TRP A 69 -1.18 -0.88 9.69
C TRP A 69 -1.00 -1.09 8.20
N LEU A 70 -1.03 -2.35 7.73
CA LEU A 70 -1.02 -2.66 6.29
C LEU A 70 -2.22 -2.03 5.57
N ARG A 71 -3.42 -2.09 6.17
CA ARG A 71 -4.61 -1.44 5.62
C ARG A 71 -4.44 0.08 5.58
N PHE A 72 -3.97 0.68 6.67
CA PHE A 72 -3.72 2.12 6.73
C PHE A 72 -2.70 2.57 5.68
N GLN A 73 -1.58 1.86 5.53
CA GLN A 73 -0.55 2.18 4.54
C GLN A 73 -1.10 2.05 3.10
N TRP A 74 -1.87 1.00 2.82
CA TRP A 74 -2.58 0.86 1.55
C TRP A 74 -3.54 2.03 1.27
N ASP A 75 -4.40 2.38 2.23
CA ASP A 75 -5.36 3.47 2.07
C ASP A 75 -4.63 4.81 1.87
N THR A 76 -3.48 5.00 2.52
CA THR A 76 -2.61 6.17 2.32
C THR A 76 -2.09 6.23 0.88
N TYR A 77 -1.52 5.15 0.35
CA TYR A 77 -1.10 5.09 -1.06
C TYR A 77 -2.24 5.42 -2.03
N ARG A 78 -3.41 4.80 -1.82
CA ARG A 78 -4.60 5.02 -2.65
C ARG A 78 -5.03 6.49 -2.63
N ASN A 79 -5.09 7.11 -1.46
CA ASN A 79 -5.47 8.51 -1.30
C ASN A 79 -4.48 9.46 -1.99
N CYS A 80 -3.17 9.19 -1.87
CA CYS A 80 -2.15 9.96 -2.57
C CYS A 80 -2.32 9.89 -4.10
N LEU A 81 -2.54 8.68 -4.64
CA LEU A 81 -2.77 8.48 -6.07
C LEU A 81 -4.06 9.16 -6.54
N ASP A 82 -5.14 9.09 -5.76
CA ASP A 82 -6.40 9.76 -6.05
C ASP A 82 -6.27 11.29 -6.04
N LEU A 83 -5.45 11.85 -5.16
CA LEU A 83 -5.24 13.30 -5.06
C LEU A 83 -4.36 13.85 -6.19
N LEU A 84 -3.33 13.10 -6.58
CA LEU A 84 -2.35 13.53 -7.58
C LEU A 84 -2.79 13.29 -9.02
N ARG A 85 -3.90 12.54 -9.25
CA ARG A 85 -4.38 12.21 -10.59
C ARG A 85 -4.71 13.46 -11.41
N ASN A 86 -4.54 13.37 -12.72
CA ASN A 86 -4.89 14.41 -13.70
C ASN A 86 -4.17 15.77 -13.52
N ASN A 87 -3.11 15.83 -12.72
CA ASN A 87 -2.30 17.03 -12.56
C ASN A 87 -0.89 16.83 -13.12
N VAL A 88 -0.63 17.44 -14.28
CA VAL A 88 0.62 17.31 -15.04
C VAL A 88 1.86 17.77 -14.25
N TYR A 89 1.71 18.69 -13.30
CA TYR A 89 2.83 19.23 -12.54
C TYR A 89 3.34 18.28 -11.46
N VAL A 90 2.54 17.28 -11.06
CA VAL A 90 2.88 16.31 -9.99
C VAL A 90 2.92 14.88 -10.53
N GLU A 91 2.94 14.72 -11.85
CA GLU A 91 2.90 13.42 -12.51
C GLU A 91 4.07 12.51 -12.08
N GLN A 92 5.28 13.06 -11.93
CA GLN A 92 6.43 12.30 -11.47
C GLN A 92 6.25 11.72 -10.07
N ILE A 93 5.60 12.49 -9.18
CA ILE A 93 5.29 12.06 -7.80
C ILE A 93 4.23 10.95 -7.84
N TYR A 94 3.18 11.13 -8.63
CA TYR A 94 2.15 10.10 -8.85
C TYR A 94 2.78 8.77 -9.30
N HIS A 95 3.69 8.85 -10.28
CA HIS A 95 4.39 7.69 -10.82
C HIS A 95 5.29 7.01 -9.80
N HIS A 96 5.99 7.79 -8.97
CA HIS A 96 6.80 7.25 -7.87
C HIS A 96 5.95 6.48 -6.86
N ILE A 97 4.84 7.08 -6.42
CA ILE A 97 3.92 6.48 -5.45
C ILE A 97 3.27 5.21 -6.00
N ALA A 98 2.93 5.17 -7.29
CA ALA A 98 2.37 3.97 -7.92
C ALA A 98 3.35 2.79 -7.86
N ARG A 99 4.65 3.04 -8.09
CA ARG A 99 5.69 2.01 -7.98
C ARG A 99 5.86 1.51 -6.55
N GLN A 100 5.89 2.42 -5.58
CA GLN A 100 5.94 2.06 -4.16
C GLN A 100 4.71 1.23 -3.75
N SER A 101 3.54 1.57 -4.26
CA SER A 101 2.30 0.83 -3.98
C SER A 101 2.36 -0.62 -4.49
N PHE A 102 2.94 -0.85 -5.68
CA PHE A 102 3.18 -2.20 -6.19
C PHE A 102 4.23 -2.95 -5.37
N ALA A 103 5.32 -2.29 -4.98
CA ALA A 103 6.33 -2.88 -4.10
C ALA A 103 5.74 -3.30 -2.75
N PHE A 104 4.89 -2.45 -2.14
CA PHE A 104 4.11 -2.78 -0.96
C PHE A 104 3.24 -4.04 -1.17
N CYS A 105 2.51 -4.11 -2.29
CA CYS A 105 1.66 -5.25 -2.58
C CYS A 105 2.47 -6.55 -2.70
N LEU A 106 3.65 -6.49 -3.30
CA LEU A 106 4.56 -7.62 -3.45
C LEU A 106 5.16 -8.04 -2.09
N GLN A 107 5.69 -7.07 -1.33
CA GLN A 107 6.34 -7.32 -0.03
C GLN A 107 5.41 -8.00 0.96
N TYR A 108 4.15 -7.55 1.06
CA TYR A 108 3.18 -8.05 2.03
C TYR A 108 2.13 -8.99 1.41
N GLN A 109 2.39 -9.51 0.21
CA GLN A 109 1.54 -10.49 -0.49
C GLN A 109 0.06 -10.06 -0.63
N ARG A 110 -0.19 -8.76 -0.85
CA ARG A 110 -1.52 -8.14 -0.90
C ARG A 110 -2.17 -8.29 -2.27
N ARG A 111 -2.53 -9.53 -2.65
CA ARG A 111 -3.09 -9.87 -3.96
C ARG A 111 -4.40 -9.13 -4.30
N ASN A 112 -5.22 -8.82 -3.31
CA ASN A 112 -6.49 -8.11 -3.52
C ASN A 112 -6.25 -6.64 -3.82
N GLU A 113 -5.37 -6.00 -3.05
CA GLU A 113 -4.94 -4.61 -3.23
C GLU A 113 -4.20 -4.43 -4.55
N PHE A 114 -3.35 -5.39 -4.95
CA PHE A 114 -2.71 -5.38 -6.27
C PHE A 114 -3.74 -5.26 -7.40
N ARG A 115 -4.79 -6.10 -7.37
CA ARG A 115 -5.87 -6.05 -8.38
C ARG A 115 -6.59 -4.71 -8.36
N LYS A 116 -6.96 -4.21 -7.17
CA LYS A 116 -7.58 -2.89 -7.01
C LYS A 116 -6.69 -1.76 -7.54
N LEU A 117 -5.37 -1.84 -7.31
CA LEU A 117 -4.39 -0.88 -7.83
C LEU A 117 -4.38 -0.92 -9.36
N SER A 118 -4.28 -2.10 -9.96
CA SER A 118 -4.32 -2.26 -11.42
C SER A 118 -5.60 -1.67 -12.03
N ASP A 119 -6.76 -1.95 -11.45
CA ASP A 119 -8.04 -1.42 -11.93
C ASP A 119 -8.12 0.11 -11.80
N MET A 120 -7.65 0.66 -10.68
CA MET A 120 -7.60 2.10 -10.45
C MET A 120 -6.68 2.80 -11.46
N LEU A 121 -5.48 2.26 -11.71
CA LEU A 121 -4.55 2.83 -12.68
C LEU A 121 -5.13 2.78 -14.11
N ARG A 122 -5.82 1.69 -14.48
CA ARG A 122 -6.50 1.57 -15.79
C ARG A 122 -7.60 2.61 -15.94
N LEU A 123 -8.36 2.85 -14.87
CA LEU A 123 -9.39 3.89 -14.84
C LEU A 123 -8.76 5.28 -15.02
N HIS A 124 -7.70 5.60 -14.29
CA HIS A 124 -7.00 6.89 -14.41
C HIS A 124 -6.48 7.10 -15.83
N LEU A 125 -5.86 6.08 -16.44
CA LEU A 125 -5.41 6.16 -17.84
C LEU A 125 -6.55 6.45 -18.80
N THR A 126 -7.68 5.74 -18.67
CA THR A 126 -8.87 5.96 -19.50
C THR A 126 -9.39 7.40 -19.37
N GLN A 127 -9.36 7.97 -18.17
CA GLN A 127 -9.77 9.36 -17.94
C GLN A 127 -8.81 10.36 -18.60
N VAL A 128 -7.50 10.14 -18.52
CA VAL A 128 -6.49 10.96 -19.20
C VAL A 128 -6.73 10.93 -20.73
N GLN A 129 -6.94 9.75 -21.31
CA GLN A 129 -7.20 9.61 -22.75
C GLN A 129 -8.46 10.38 -23.19
N LYS A 130 -9.54 10.32 -22.41
CA LYS A 130 -10.78 11.09 -22.69
C LYS A 130 -10.57 12.60 -22.59
N ALA A 131 -9.85 13.05 -21.56
CA ALA A 131 -9.57 14.47 -21.37
C ALA A 131 -8.72 15.06 -22.51
N GLN A 132 -7.84 14.25 -23.11
CA GLN A 132 -7.08 14.63 -24.31
C GLN A 132 -7.95 14.76 -25.55
N GLN A 133 -8.89 13.83 -25.78
CA GLN A 133 -9.83 13.93 -26.90
C GLN A 133 -10.68 15.20 -26.81
N ALA A 134 -10.99 15.65 -25.60
CA ALA A 134 -11.67 16.92 -25.32
C ALA A 134 -10.73 18.16 -25.36
N GLN A 135 -9.46 18.01 -25.74
CA GLN A 135 -8.42 19.07 -25.77
C GLN A 135 -8.18 19.80 -24.43
N THR A 136 -8.61 19.21 -23.31
CA THR A 136 -8.46 19.82 -21.97
C THR A 136 -7.07 19.60 -21.36
N ILE A 137 -6.26 18.70 -21.91
CA ILE A 137 -4.90 18.38 -21.42
C ILE A 137 -3.96 18.22 -22.64
N PRO A 138 -2.74 18.77 -22.61
CA PRO A 138 -1.80 18.66 -23.72
C PRO A 138 -1.34 17.21 -23.98
N ALA A 139 -1.08 16.88 -25.26
CA ALA A 139 -0.77 15.53 -25.74
C ALA A 139 0.44 14.86 -25.07
N HIS A 140 1.45 15.64 -24.66
CA HIS A 140 2.68 15.14 -24.05
C HIS A 140 2.46 14.49 -22.66
N ALA A 141 1.41 14.88 -21.93
CA ALA A 141 1.11 14.34 -20.60
C ALA A 141 0.69 12.86 -20.63
N SER A 142 0.12 12.36 -21.74
CA SER A 142 -0.22 10.93 -21.85
C SER A 142 0.94 10.04 -22.25
N ALA A 143 1.98 10.58 -22.90
CA ALA A 143 3.13 9.77 -23.33
C ALA A 143 3.90 9.22 -22.11
N TYR A 144 4.05 10.03 -21.06
CA TYR A 144 4.67 9.63 -19.79
C TYR A 144 3.76 8.71 -18.96
N PHE A 145 2.45 8.96 -18.94
CA PHE A 145 1.46 8.09 -18.30
C PHE A 145 1.42 6.67 -18.89
N LEU A 146 1.52 6.55 -20.23
CA LEU A 146 1.63 5.27 -20.93
C LEU A 146 2.93 4.52 -20.59
N GLN A 147 3.99 5.25 -20.25
CA GLN A 147 5.31 4.67 -19.96
C GLN A 147 5.34 3.89 -18.63
N ILE A 148 4.37 4.10 -17.73
CA ILE A 148 4.15 3.23 -16.57
C ILE A 148 3.58 1.88 -16.98
N PHE A 149 2.57 1.84 -17.85
CA PHE A 149 1.94 0.58 -18.25
C PHE A 149 2.86 -0.31 -19.08
N ILE A 150 3.88 0.27 -19.72
CA ILE A 150 4.87 -0.47 -20.52
C ILE A 150 6.07 -0.94 -19.66
N LYS A 151 6.26 -0.39 -18.45
CA LYS A 151 7.39 -0.74 -17.54
C LYS A 151 7.00 -1.64 -16.35
N PHE A 152 5.79 -2.17 -16.34
CA PHE A 152 5.33 -3.23 -15.43
C PHE A 152 4.85 -4.43 -16.25
#